data_AF-A0AAW0WMX7-F1
#
_entry.id   AF-A0AAW0WMX7-F1
#
_cell.length_a   1.000
_cell.length_b   1.000
_cell.length_c   1.000
_cell.angle_alpha   90.00
_cell.angle_beta   90.00
_cell.angle_gamma   90.00
#
_symmetry.space_group_name_H-M   'P 1'
#
loop_
_entity.id
_entity.type
_entity.pdbx_description
1 polymer ?
#
loop_
_entity_poly.entity_id
_entity_poly.type
_entity_poly.pdbx_seq_one_letter_code
_entity_poly.pdbx_strand_id
1 'polypeptide(L)'
;MNGERLVSHLQLLDVPGTDHLKGENYDWLFLENPSSPLPAFLEWFTENISANDVLTDEDLNEYEELMSKGEVLTGYHLEKMEACLSGLPVAFSTSEEDSQKDVLTLEECKRLKDQLKVLVMRRNQLSAHKMELREEVYQSSERLKEEEVYFKNHHKAILNTSIHLSKSQEEISKSLDAVTKVFLEFDKTPTEEAKFFSQLNLEEWYQEEDKFTDTLETYIRRQFREGVRDVAGAGDTSEYCLLDVSNLDLQLVRGAGNAEYAQNVDELKRLNNLLRQTEEWRLKGLLLQHQKRAEIEEANRQFAAIHRSQLPSNLALLE
;
A
#
# COMPACT_ATOMS: atom_id res chain seq x y z
N MET A 1 -21.14 -8.79 -17.05
CA MET A 1 -22.61 -8.61 -17.12
C MET A 1 -22.93 -7.74 -18.32
N ASN A 2 -24.04 -8.02 -19.04
CA ASN A 2 -24.43 -7.28 -20.25
C ASN A 2 -25.79 -6.63 -20.02
N GLY A 3 -26.05 -5.51 -20.69
CA GLY A 3 -27.31 -4.76 -20.65
C GLY A 3 -28.52 -5.60 -21.06
N GLU A 4 -28.35 -6.62 -21.91
CA GLU A 4 -29.42 -7.56 -22.26
C GLU A 4 -29.93 -8.39 -21.07
N ARG A 5 -29.03 -8.81 -20.16
CA ARG A 5 -29.44 -9.56 -18.95
C ARG A 5 -30.19 -8.67 -17.97
N LEU A 6 -29.78 -7.41 -17.86
CA LEU A 6 -30.47 -6.41 -17.05
C LEU A 6 -31.88 -6.15 -17.57
N VAL A 7 -32.04 -5.92 -18.88
CA VAL A 7 -33.36 -5.69 -19.50
C VAL A 7 -34.26 -6.92 -19.36
N SER A 8 -33.72 -8.13 -19.56
CA SER A 8 -34.48 -9.38 -19.37
C SER A 8 -34.95 -9.55 -17.92
N HIS A 9 -34.14 -9.13 -16.96
CA HIS A 9 -34.49 -9.19 -15.55
C HIS A 9 -35.53 -8.12 -15.17
N LEU A 10 -35.44 -6.91 -15.73
CA LEU A 10 -36.46 -5.87 -15.54
C LEU A 10 -37.82 -6.26 -16.15
N GLN A 11 -37.82 -6.99 -17.28
CA GLN A 11 -39.04 -7.58 -17.83
C GLN A 11 -39.63 -8.67 -16.93
N LEU A 12 -38.78 -9.45 -16.25
CA LEU A 12 -39.22 -10.45 -15.28
C LEU A 12 -39.87 -9.83 -14.04
N LEU A 13 -39.47 -8.60 -13.67
CA LEU A 13 -40.01 -7.83 -12.56
C LEU A 13 -41.28 -7.04 -12.92
N ASP A 14 -41.82 -7.22 -14.14
CA ASP A 14 -43.02 -6.55 -14.67
C ASP A 14 -42.99 -5.01 -14.55
N VAL A 15 -41.82 -4.41 -14.71
CA VAL A 15 -41.67 -2.95 -14.62
C VAL A 15 -42.32 -2.30 -15.86
N PRO A 16 -43.19 -1.29 -15.69
CA PRO A 16 -43.89 -0.66 -16.81
C PRO A 16 -42.92 0.04 -17.77
N GLY A 17 -43.03 -0.25 -19.06
CA GLY A 17 -42.21 0.35 -20.13
C GLY A 17 -40.95 -0.44 -20.52
N THR A 18 -40.77 -1.64 -19.99
CA THR A 18 -39.62 -2.52 -20.30
C THR A 18 -39.64 -3.12 -21.70
N ASP A 19 -40.81 -3.14 -22.36
CA ASP A 19 -40.99 -3.62 -23.74
C ASP A 19 -40.24 -2.81 -24.79
N HIS A 20 -39.83 -1.58 -24.46
CA HIS A 20 -39.18 -0.64 -25.40
C HIS A 20 -37.66 -0.53 -25.16
N LEU A 21 -37.15 -1.19 -24.12
CA LEU A 21 -35.75 -1.14 -23.74
C LEU A 21 -34.93 -2.12 -24.60
N LYS A 22 -33.84 -1.64 -25.19
CA LYS A 22 -32.87 -2.48 -25.90
C LYS A 22 -31.62 -2.66 -25.05
N GLY A 23 -31.22 -3.91 -24.81
CA GLY A 23 -30.07 -4.26 -23.97
C GLY A 23 -28.76 -3.61 -24.41
N GLU A 24 -28.54 -3.49 -25.73
CA GLU A 24 -27.34 -2.85 -26.33
C GLU A 24 -27.16 -1.38 -25.87
N ASN A 25 -28.24 -0.68 -25.55
CA ASN A 25 -28.18 0.72 -25.07
C ASN A 25 -27.71 0.83 -23.61
N TYR A 26 -27.57 -0.29 -22.90
CA TYR A 26 -27.24 -0.34 -21.47
C TYR A 26 -25.91 -1.07 -21.21
N ASP A 27 -25.24 -1.56 -22.25
CA ASP A 27 -23.94 -2.23 -22.11
C ASP A 27 -22.85 -1.31 -21.55
N TRP A 28 -22.95 0.01 -21.78
CA TRP A 28 -22.03 1.00 -21.23
C TRP A 28 -22.03 1.08 -19.70
N LEU A 29 -23.13 0.70 -19.02
CA LEU A 29 -23.20 0.64 -17.56
C LEU A 29 -22.26 -0.40 -16.95
N PHE A 30 -21.86 -1.39 -17.74
CA PHE A 30 -20.97 -2.47 -17.33
C PHE A 30 -19.53 -2.29 -17.84
N LEU A 31 -19.28 -1.25 -18.63
CA LEU A 31 -17.96 -0.92 -19.20
C LEU A 31 -17.20 0.13 -18.39
N GLU A 32 -17.85 0.82 -17.44
CA GLU A 32 -17.17 1.81 -16.60
C GLU A 32 -16.24 1.16 -15.56
N ASN A 33 -15.14 1.88 -15.30
CA ASN A 33 -13.94 1.51 -14.52
C ASN A 33 -14.13 0.43 -13.44
N PRO A 34 -13.12 -0.45 -13.24
CA PRO A 34 -13.11 -1.49 -12.19
C PRO A 34 -13.13 -0.96 -10.74
N SER A 35 -13.18 0.36 -10.54
CA SER A 35 -13.34 1.03 -9.24
C SER A 35 -14.74 1.60 -9.01
N SER A 36 -15.66 1.49 -9.98
CA SER A 36 -17.05 1.90 -9.80
C SER A 36 -17.81 0.79 -9.05
N PRO A 37 -18.58 1.10 -7.98
CA PRO A 37 -19.42 0.13 -7.29
C PRO A 37 -20.68 -0.25 -8.08
N LEU A 38 -20.96 0.44 -9.20
CA LEU A 38 -22.19 0.32 -9.96
C LEU A 38 -22.35 -1.05 -10.66
N PRO A 39 -21.31 -1.63 -11.31
CA PRO A 39 -21.42 -2.98 -11.88
C PRO A 39 -21.67 -4.07 -10.83
N ALA A 40 -21.02 -3.97 -9.66
CA ALA A 40 -21.21 -4.91 -8.56
C ALA A 40 -22.61 -4.81 -7.94
N PHE A 41 -23.15 -3.59 -7.83
CA PHE A 41 -24.53 -3.38 -7.39
C PHE A 41 -25.54 -3.95 -8.40
N LEU A 42 -25.35 -3.71 -9.70
CA LEU A 42 -26.25 -4.23 -10.73
C LEU A 42 -26.23 -5.75 -10.81
N GLU A 43 -25.06 -6.37 -10.60
CA GLU A 43 -24.92 -7.82 -10.48
C GLU A 43 -25.71 -8.35 -9.27
N TRP A 44 -25.49 -7.75 -8.09
CA TRP A 44 -26.25 -8.09 -6.88
C TRP A 44 -27.77 -7.91 -7.08
N PHE A 45 -28.21 -6.82 -7.70
CA PHE A 45 -29.61 -6.53 -7.98
C PHE A 45 -30.25 -7.63 -8.83
N THR A 46 -29.58 -8.02 -9.93
CA THR A 46 -30.09 -9.07 -10.83
C THR A 46 -30.07 -10.47 -10.24
N GLU A 47 -29.25 -10.72 -9.21
CA GLU A 47 -29.15 -12.03 -8.56
C GLU A 47 -30.06 -12.18 -7.35
N ASN A 48 -30.35 -11.08 -6.63
CA ASN A 48 -31.02 -11.14 -5.33
C ASN A 48 -32.45 -10.60 -5.33
N ILE A 49 -32.84 -9.83 -6.35
CA ILE A 49 -34.21 -9.33 -6.43
C ILE A 49 -35.00 -10.24 -7.37
N SER A 50 -36.12 -10.73 -6.88
CA SER A 50 -37.03 -11.61 -7.61
C SER A 50 -38.39 -10.95 -7.77
N ALA A 51 -39.25 -11.50 -8.63
CA ALA A 51 -40.62 -11.04 -8.78
C ALA A 51 -41.44 -11.11 -7.47
N ASN A 52 -41.01 -11.89 -6.48
CA ASN A 52 -41.63 -11.97 -5.16
C ASN A 52 -41.28 -10.78 -4.25
N ASP A 53 -40.27 -10.00 -4.61
CA ASP A 53 -39.82 -8.83 -3.85
C ASP A 53 -40.44 -7.53 -4.39
N VAL A 54 -41.21 -7.62 -5.48
CA VAL A 54 -41.94 -6.51 -6.09
C VAL A 54 -43.34 -6.49 -5.52
N LEU A 55 -43.67 -5.44 -4.75
CA LEU A 55 -45.00 -5.23 -4.21
C LEU A 55 -45.97 -4.94 -5.36
N THR A 56 -47.04 -5.71 -5.45
CA THR A 56 -48.12 -5.43 -6.41
C THR A 56 -49.00 -4.30 -5.90
N ASP A 57 -49.75 -3.65 -6.80
CA ASP A 57 -50.71 -2.59 -6.42
C ASP A 57 -51.81 -3.13 -5.48
N GLU A 58 -52.09 -4.43 -5.52
CA GLU A 58 -53.02 -5.10 -4.60
C GLU A 58 -52.41 -5.21 -3.19
N ASP A 59 -51.16 -5.66 -3.07
CA ASP A 59 -50.44 -5.74 -1.79
C ASP A 59 -50.27 -4.36 -1.14
N LEU A 60 -50.08 -3.32 -1.96
CA LEU A 60 -49.91 -1.95 -1.49
C LEU A 60 -51.22 -1.39 -0.94
N ASN A 61 -52.36 -1.71 -1.57
CA ASN A 61 -53.69 -1.37 -1.06
C ASN A 61 -54.02 -2.14 0.23
N GLU A 62 -53.68 -3.44 0.31
CA GLU A 62 -53.84 -4.21 1.55
C GLU A 62 -52.98 -3.64 2.69
N TYR A 63 -51.75 -3.22 2.38
CA TYR A 63 -50.88 -2.54 3.34
C TYR A 63 -51.44 -1.19 3.78
N GLU A 64 -51.96 -0.37 2.87
CA GLU A 64 -52.62 0.90 3.21
C GLU A 64 -53.88 0.69 4.05
N GLU A 65 -54.65 -0.36 3.77
CA GLU A 65 -55.81 -0.74 4.58
C GLU A 65 -55.38 -1.19 5.99
N LEU A 66 -54.33 -2.00 6.12
CA LEU A 66 -53.75 -2.40 7.40
C LEU A 66 -53.15 -1.21 8.18
N MET A 67 -52.51 -0.28 7.47
CA MET A 67 -52.02 0.99 8.04
C MET A 67 -53.17 1.83 8.59
N SER A 68 -54.28 1.92 7.85
CA SER A 68 -55.48 2.65 8.28
C SER A 68 -56.17 2.01 9.49
N LYS A 69 -56.06 0.68 9.63
CA LYS A 69 -56.56 -0.11 10.78
C LYS A 69 -55.60 -0.11 11.97
N GLY A 70 -54.37 0.36 11.81
CA GLY A 70 -53.36 0.40 12.88
C GLY A 70 -52.80 -0.98 13.25
N GLU A 71 -52.95 -1.97 12.38
CA GLU A 71 -52.49 -3.36 12.59
C GLU A 71 -51.08 -3.62 12.05
N VAL A 72 -50.37 -2.55 11.65
CA VAL A 72 -49.00 -2.66 11.13
C VAL A 72 -48.00 -2.71 12.28
N LEU A 73 -47.31 -3.83 12.37
CA LEU A 73 -46.24 -4.05 13.33
C LEU A 73 -45.03 -3.18 12.95
N THR A 74 -44.83 -2.09 13.67
CA THR A 74 -43.63 -1.26 13.56
C THR A 74 -42.43 -1.93 14.24
N GLY A 75 -41.21 -1.52 13.89
CA GLY A 75 -39.98 -2.08 14.46
C GLY A 75 -39.94 -2.07 16.00
N TYR A 76 -40.56 -1.07 16.63
CA TYR A 76 -40.72 -1.03 18.09
C TYR A 76 -41.64 -2.16 18.64
N HIS A 77 -42.68 -2.55 17.91
CA HIS A 77 -43.55 -3.68 18.29
C HIS A 77 -42.85 -5.03 18.11
N LEU A 78 -42.00 -5.15 17.09
CA LEU A 78 -41.16 -6.32 16.85
C LEU A 78 -40.06 -6.47 17.92
N GLU A 79 -39.39 -5.38 18.27
CA GLU A 79 -38.38 -5.35 19.35
C GLU A 79 -39.02 -5.64 20.72
N LYS A 80 -40.26 -5.19 20.94
CA LYS A 80 -41.03 -5.54 22.13
C LYS A 80 -41.49 -7.00 22.13
N MET A 81 -41.87 -7.58 20.98
CA MET A 81 -42.16 -9.02 20.86
C MET A 81 -40.90 -9.86 21.06
N GLU A 82 -39.76 -9.44 20.52
CA GLU A 82 -38.46 -10.09 20.76
C GLU A 82 -38.09 -10.03 22.25
N ALA A 83 -38.27 -8.89 22.90
CA ALA A 83 -38.09 -8.75 24.35
C ALA A 83 -39.07 -9.64 25.15
N CYS A 84 -40.31 -9.82 24.68
CA CYS A 84 -41.27 -10.74 25.29
C CYS A 84 -40.92 -12.21 25.07
N LEU A 85 -40.39 -12.58 23.89
CA LEU A 85 -39.99 -13.94 23.54
C LEU A 85 -38.66 -14.35 24.19
N SER A 86 -37.75 -13.40 24.39
CA SER A 86 -36.50 -13.60 25.13
C SER A 86 -36.69 -13.66 26.65
N GLY A 87 -37.84 -13.15 27.13
CA GLY A 87 -38.30 -13.30 28.51
C GLY A 87 -39.13 -14.56 28.78
N LEU A 88 -39.53 -15.31 27.75
CA LEU A 88 -40.13 -16.63 27.96
C LEU A 88 -39.02 -17.59 28.42
N PRO A 89 -39.14 -18.21 29.61
CA PRO A 89 -38.30 -19.35 29.90
C PRO A 89 -38.57 -20.39 28.80
N VAL A 90 -37.51 -20.93 28.20
CA VAL A 90 -37.57 -22.16 27.41
C VAL A 90 -37.96 -23.28 28.37
N ALA A 91 -39.24 -23.28 28.72
CA ALA A 91 -39.96 -24.29 29.41
C ALA A 91 -41.24 -24.43 28.59
N PHE A 92 -41.13 -25.15 27.49
CA PHE A 92 -42.20 -26.08 27.14
C PHE A 92 -42.31 -27.05 28.32
N SER A 93 -42.98 -26.58 29.37
CA SER A 93 -43.57 -27.43 30.38
C SER A 93 -44.64 -28.19 29.64
N THR A 94 -44.30 -29.40 29.21
CA THR A 94 -45.28 -30.46 29.01
C THR A 94 -46.19 -30.43 30.23
N SER A 95 -47.42 -29.98 30.05
CA SER A 95 -48.48 -30.18 31.03
C SER A 95 -48.54 -31.68 31.25
N GLU A 96 -48.18 -32.10 32.47
CA GLU A 96 -48.38 -33.44 32.97
C GLU A 96 -49.88 -33.74 33.02
N GLU A 97 -50.42 -34.20 31.90
CA GLU A 97 -51.58 -35.08 31.85
C GLU A 97 -51.33 -36.11 30.75
N ASP A 98 -50.37 -37.00 30.96
CA ASP A 98 -50.68 -38.41 30.75
C ASP A 98 -49.73 -39.32 31.52
N SER A 99 -50.36 -40.21 32.29
CA SER A 99 -49.71 -41.23 33.07
C SER A 99 -49.18 -42.32 32.15
N GLN A 100 -47.95 -42.21 31.68
CA GLN A 100 -47.18 -43.37 31.26
C GLN A 100 -45.73 -43.21 31.68
N LYS A 101 -45.34 -44.02 32.68
CA LYS A 101 -43.95 -44.34 32.96
C LYS A 101 -43.39 -45.01 31.70
N ASP A 102 -42.85 -44.22 30.78
CA ASP A 102 -41.90 -44.70 29.80
C ASP A 102 -40.63 -45.08 30.57
N VAL A 103 -40.64 -46.31 31.08
CA VAL A 103 -39.40 -47.05 31.28
C VAL A 103 -38.85 -47.23 29.88
N LEU A 104 -38.14 -46.21 29.38
CA LEU A 104 -37.29 -46.31 28.20
C LEU A 104 -36.52 -47.60 28.35
N THR A 105 -36.69 -48.49 27.38
CA THR A 105 -35.97 -49.75 27.38
C THR A 105 -34.48 -49.44 27.49
N LEU A 106 -33.70 -50.30 28.17
CA LEU A 106 -32.26 -50.09 28.38
C LEU A 106 -31.53 -49.81 27.04
N GLU A 107 -32.09 -50.32 25.95
CA GLU A 107 -31.64 -50.16 24.56
C GLU A 107 -31.90 -48.75 24.00
N GLU A 108 -33.05 -48.13 24.30
CA GLU A 108 -33.34 -46.75 23.92
C GLU A 108 -32.47 -45.75 24.68
N CYS A 109 -32.24 -45.99 25.97
CA CYS A 109 -31.30 -45.21 26.78
C CYS A 109 -29.87 -45.28 26.22
N LYS A 110 -29.44 -46.45 25.74
CA LYS A 110 -28.13 -46.62 25.07
C LYS A 110 -28.09 -45.88 23.74
N ARG A 111 -29.14 -46.01 22.90
CA ARG A 111 -29.25 -45.31 21.62
C ARG A 111 -29.17 -43.78 21.78
N LEU A 112 -29.89 -43.22 22.76
CA LEU A 112 -29.86 -41.79 23.06
C LEU A 112 -28.49 -41.33 23.58
N LYS A 113 -27.81 -42.14 24.39
CA LYS A 113 -26.42 -41.85 24.82
C LYS A 113 -25.45 -41.83 23.64
N ASP A 114 -25.59 -42.76 22.70
CA ASP A 114 -24.74 -42.80 21.51
C ASP A 114 -25.01 -41.60 20.60
N GLN A 115 -26.28 -41.23 20.40
CA GLN A 115 -26.66 -40.01 19.67
C GLN A 115 -26.10 -38.74 20.34
N LEU A 116 -26.20 -38.63 21.66
CA LEU A 116 -25.66 -37.50 22.41
C LEU A 116 -24.13 -37.43 22.27
N LYS A 117 -23.44 -38.57 22.30
CA LYS A 117 -21.98 -38.62 22.09
C LYS A 117 -21.60 -38.12 20.70
N VAL A 118 -22.32 -38.53 19.66
CA VAL A 118 -22.11 -38.05 18.28
C VAL A 118 -22.36 -36.54 18.18
N LEU A 119 -23.43 -36.04 18.79
CA LEU A 119 -23.73 -34.60 18.80
C LEU A 119 -22.67 -33.79 19.54
N VAL A 120 -22.16 -34.28 20.67
CA VAL A 120 -21.06 -33.64 21.42
C VAL A 120 -19.78 -33.62 20.59
N MET A 121 -19.45 -34.72 19.91
CA MET A 121 -18.29 -34.77 19.02
C MET A 121 -18.43 -33.75 17.88
N ARG A 122 -19.60 -33.69 17.23
CA ARG A 122 -19.88 -32.71 16.15
C ARG A 122 -19.82 -31.27 16.65
N ARG A 123 -20.38 -30.98 17.83
CA ARG A 123 -20.28 -29.67 18.47
C ARG A 123 -18.82 -29.29 18.74
N ASN A 124 -18.02 -30.21 19.26
CA ASN A 124 -16.61 -29.95 19.54
C ASN A 124 -15.82 -29.71 18.24
N GLN A 125 -16.09 -30.46 17.17
CA GLN A 125 -15.50 -30.23 15.84
C GLN A 125 -15.88 -28.85 15.29
N LEU A 126 -17.15 -28.48 15.34
CA LEU A 126 -17.61 -27.15 14.92
C LEU A 126 -16.99 -26.04 15.77
N SER A 127 -16.80 -26.27 17.07
CA SER A 127 -16.14 -25.30 17.96
C SER A 127 -14.66 -25.12 17.60
N ALA A 128 -13.95 -26.19 17.24
CA ALA A 128 -12.56 -26.12 16.79
C ALA A 128 -12.45 -25.33 15.48
N HIS A 129 -13.26 -25.68 14.48
CA HIS A 129 -13.29 -24.98 13.19
C HIS A 129 -13.66 -23.50 13.33
N LYS A 130 -14.60 -23.17 14.24
CA LYS A 130 -14.95 -21.77 14.54
C LYS A 130 -13.78 -21.00 15.16
N MET A 131 -12.95 -21.66 15.97
CA MET A 131 -11.78 -21.04 16.56
C MET A 131 -10.68 -20.80 15.52
N GLU A 132 -10.43 -21.78 14.64
CA GLU A 132 -9.51 -21.66 13.51
C GLU A 132 -9.91 -20.50 12.59
N LEU A 133 -11.17 -20.44 12.15
CA LEU A 133 -11.66 -19.33 11.33
C LEU A 133 -11.52 -17.97 12.02
N ARG A 134 -11.73 -17.89 13.34
CA ARG A 134 -11.55 -16.64 14.09
C ARG A 134 -10.09 -16.22 14.11
N GLU A 135 -9.18 -17.16 14.26
CA GLU A 135 -7.75 -16.91 14.20
C GLU A 135 -7.33 -16.44 12.80
N GLU A 136 -7.80 -17.11 11.74
CA GLU A 136 -7.53 -16.70 10.36
C GLU A 136 -8.05 -15.29 10.07
N VAL A 137 -9.28 -14.98 10.49
CA VAL A 137 -9.88 -13.64 10.33
C VAL A 137 -9.08 -12.59 11.13
N TYR A 138 -8.62 -12.93 12.33
CA TYR A 138 -7.79 -12.03 13.13
C TYR A 138 -6.45 -11.76 12.45
N GLN A 139 -5.75 -12.82 12.01
CA GLN A 139 -4.47 -12.71 11.31
C GLN A 139 -4.60 -11.97 9.97
N SER A 140 -5.70 -12.18 9.22
CA SER A 140 -5.95 -11.42 7.99
C SER A 140 -6.25 -9.96 8.29
N SER A 141 -7.01 -9.68 9.36
CA SER A 141 -7.27 -8.31 9.80
C SER A 141 -6.01 -7.59 10.27
N GLU A 142 -5.07 -8.25 10.93
CA GLU A 142 -3.81 -7.63 11.33
C GLU A 142 -2.94 -7.33 10.11
N ARG A 143 -2.78 -8.29 9.20
CA ARG A 143 -2.04 -8.07 7.94
C ARG A 143 -2.61 -6.92 7.12
N LEU A 144 -3.95 -6.80 7.04
CA LEU A 144 -4.60 -5.71 6.33
C LEU A 144 -4.30 -4.34 6.97
N LYS A 145 -4.26 -4.26 8.31
CA LYS A 145 -3.89 -3.02 9.01
C LYS A 145 -2.42 -2.64 8.77
N GLU A 146 -1.52 -3.62 8.79
CA GLU A 146 -0.09 -3.40 8.50
C GLU A 146 0.09 -2.88 7.07
N GLU A 147 -0.59 -3.50 6.10
CA GLU A 147 -0.55 -3.09 4.70
C GLU A 147 -1.15 -1.71 4.50
N GLU A 148 -2.24 -1.37 5.18
CA GLU A 148 -2.85 -0.03 5.13
C GLU A 148 -1.90 1.04 5.67
N VAL A 149 -1.19 0.77 6.78
CA VAL A 149 -0.18 1.67 7.33
C VAL A 149 1.00 1.81 6.37
N TYR A 150 1.48 0.70 5.81
CA TYR A 150 2.54 0.70 4.81
C TYR A 150 2.16 1.54 3.58
N PHE A 151 0.95 1.32 3.03
CA PHE A 151 0.43 2.05 1.88
C PHE A 151 0.30 3.54 2.17
N LYS A 152 -0.25 3.93 3.34
CA LYS A 152 -0.35 5.34 3.75
C LYS A 152 1.02 6.01 3.85
N ASN A 153 2.01 5.32 4.42
CA ASN A 153 3.37 5.85 4.54
C ASN A 153 4.05 5.98 3.17
N HIS A 154 3.88 4.97 2.31
CA HIS A 154 4.40 4.98 0.95
C HIS A 154 3.77 6.11 0.12
N HIS A 155 2.46 6.30 0.22
CA HIS A 155 1.75 7.38 -0.45
C HIS A 155 2.23 8.76 0.00
N LYS A 156 2.43 8.96 1.32
CA LYS A 156 3.03 10.20 1.85
C LYS A 156 4.44 10.43 1.30
N ALA A 157 5.26 9.39 1.21
CA ALA A 157 6.60 9.50 0.63
C ALA A 157 6.54 9.93 -0.84
N ILE A 158 5.66 9.33 -1.65
CA ILE A 158 5.45 9.71 -3.05
C ILE A 158 5.03 11.19 -3.15
N LEU A 159 4.03 11.62 -2.38
CA LEU A 159 3.59 13.01 -2.38
C LEU A 159 4.72 13.98 -2.03
N ASN A 160 5.52 13.67 -1.01
CA ASN A 160 6.67 14.49 -0.63
C ASN A 160 7.71 14.57 -1.75
N THR A 161 8.01 13.44 -2.41
CA THR A 161 8.94 13.44 -3.55
C THR A 161 8.41 14.24 -4.73
N SER A 162 7.09 14.17 -5.00
CA SER A 162 6.45 14.96 -6.05
C SER A 162 6.54 16.45 -5.75
N ILE A 163 6.27 16.87 -4.50
CA ILE A 163 6.39 18.27 -4.08
C ILE A 163 7.84 18.75 -4.24
N HIS A 164 8.82 17.94 -3.84
CA HIS A 164 10.24 18.27 -4.00
C HIS A 164 10.62 18.41 -5.47
N LEU A 165 10.17 17.48 -6.32
CA LEU A 165 10.41 17.53 -7.76
C LEU A 165 9.82 18.80 -8.37
N SER A 166 8.57 19.14 -8.06
CA SER A 166 7.94 20.38 -8.55
C SER A 166 8.68 21.64 -8.09
N LYS A 167 9.16 21.68 -6.84
CA LYS A 167 9.99 22.81 -6.35
C LYS A 167 11.30 22.91 -7.13
N SER A 168 11.99 21.78 -7.34
CA SER A 168 13.23 21.77 -8.13
C SER A 168 13.00 22.20 -9.57
N GLN A 169 11.86 21.83 -10.17
CA GLN A 169 11.48 22.29 -11.52
C GLN A 169 11.22 23.80 -11.54
N GLU A 170 10.57 24.35 -10.51
CA GLU A 170 10.36 25.80 -10.38
C GLU A 170 11.69 26.56 -10.22
N GLU A 171 12.63 26.02 -9.43
CA GLU A 171 13.97 26.59 -9.26
C GLU A 171 14.77 26.55 -10.58
N ILE A 172 14.73 25.44 -11.31
CA ILE A 172 15.37 25.32 -12.63
C ILE A 172 14.71 26.28 -13.63
N SER A 173 13.38 26.44 -13.61
CA SER A 173 12.70 27.41 -14.46
C SER A 173 13.15 28.84 -14.15
N LYS A 174 13.26 29.21 -12.87
CA LYS A 174 13.74 30.53 -12.44
C LYS A 174 15.20 30.78 -12.85
N SER A 175 16.07 29.78 -12.72
CA SER A 175 17.47 29.92 -13.14
C SER A 175 17.60 30.00 -14.65
N LEU A 176 16.80 29.24 -15.40
CA LEU A 176 16.72 29.33 -16.86
C LEU A 176 16.21 30.70 -17.30
N ASP A 177 15.19 31.25 -16.64
CA ASP A 177 14.70 32.61 -16.90
C ASP A 177 15.77 33.66 -16.63
N ALA A 178 16.54 33.51 -15.54
CA ALA A 178 17.64 34.41 -15.21
C ALA A 178 18.75 34.36 -16.28
N VAL A 179 19.16 33.16 -16.70
CA VAL A 179 20.15 32.96 -17.77
C VAL A 179 19.63 33.55 -19.09
N THR A 180 18.37 33.30 -19.44
CA THR A 180 17.75 33.82 -20.65
C THR A 180 17.71 35.36 -20.65
N LYS A 181 17.44 35.99 -19.49
CA LYS A 181 17.53 37.45 -19.35
C LYS A 181 18.95 37.96 -19.57
N VAL A 182 19.96 37.31 -19.02
CA VAL A 182 21.38 37.67 -19.25
C VAL A 182 21.73 37.59 -20.74
N PHE A 183 21.30 36.53 -21.44
CA PHE A 183 21.52 36.41 -22.89
C PHE A 183 20.78 37.48 -23.69
N LEU A 184 19.52 37.77 -23.34
CA LEU A 184 18.74 38.83 -23.99
C LEU A 184 19.28 40.23 -23.72
N GLU A 185 19.89 40.46 -22.56
CA GLU A 185 20.59 41.71 -22.23
C GLU A 185 21.91 41.81 -23.00
N PHE A 186 22.64 40.71 -23.15
CA PHE A 186 23.86 40.63 -23.96
C PHE A 186 23.62 41.01 -25.42
N ASP A 187 22.55 40.49 -26.04
CA ASP A 187 22.16 40.83 -27.43
C ASP A 187 21.71 42.30 -27.61
N LYS A 188 21.31 42.97 -26.52
CA LYS A 188 20.88 44.38 -26.54
C LYS A 188 22.01 45.36 -26.25
N THR A 189 23.16 44.90 -25.75
CA THR A 189 24.32 45.79 -25.57
C THR A 189 24.84 46.22 -26.95
N PRO A 190 25.05 47.53 -27.19
CA PRO A 190 25.70 47.98 -28.41
C PRO A 190 27.10 47.35 -28.47
N THR A 191 27.54 46.99 -29.67
CA THR A 191 28.79 46.25 -29.99
C THR A 191 30.07 46.80 -29.33
N GLU A 192 30.04 47.98 -28.72
CA GLU A 192 31.14 48.61 -27.97
C GLU A 192 31.23 48.17 -26.49
N GLU A 193 30.18 47.60 -25.90
CA GLU A 193 30.15 47.16 -24.49
C GLU A 193 30.22 45.64 -24.29
N ALA A 194 30.22 44.85 -25.37
CA ALA A 194 30.50 43.42 -25.33
C ALA A 194 31.99 43.17 -25.01
N LYS A 195 32.38 43.47 -23.77
CA LYS A 195 33.71 43.21 -23.23
C LYS A 195 33.86 41.70 -23.10
N PHE A 196 34.71 41.12 -23.95
CA PHE A 196 35.20 39.76 -23.76
C PHE A 196 35.77 39.61 -22.34
N PHE A 197 35.71 38.40 -21.76
CA PHE A 197 36.30 38.11 -20.44
C PHE A 197 37.76 38.59 -20.30
N SER A 198 38.50 38.68 -21.41
CA SER A 198 39.86 39.21 -21.47
C SER A 198 39.98 40.74 -21.33
N GLN A 199 38.86 41.48 -21.34
CA GLN A 199 38.79 42.95 -21.27
C GLN A 199 38.10 43.46 -20.00
N LEU A 200 37.65 42.55 -19.13
CA LEU A 200 37.12 42.91 -17.80
C LEU A 200 38.28 43.28 -16.87
N ASN A 201 38.08 44.34 -16.09
CA ASN A 201 39.03 44.73 -15.08
C ASN A 201 39.00 43.70 -13.94
N LEU A 202 40.00 42.83 -13.89
CA LEU A 202 40.12 41.73 -12.94
C LEU A 202 40.55 42.19 -11.53
N GLU A 203 40.83 43.48 -11.35
CA GLU A 203 41.32 44.05 -10.09
C GLU A 203 40.38 43.76 -8.91
N GLU A 204 39.06 43.76 -9.12
CA GLU A 204 38.10 43.43 -8.06
C GLU A 204 38.16 41.95 -7.65
N TRP A 205 38.41 41.06 -8.61
CA TRP A 205 38.60 39.63 -8.36
C TRP A 205 39.91 39.36 -7.63
N TYR A 206 40.99 40.04 -8.02
CA TYR A 206 42.27 39.97 -7.30
C TYR A 206 42.12 40.48 -5.86
N GLN A 207 41.35 41.54 -5.63
CA GLN A 207 41.08 42.03 -4.27
C GLN A 207 40.23 41.07 -3.44
N GLU A 208 39.26 40.36 -4.04
CA GLU A 208 38.52 39.32 -3.33
C GLU A 208 39.39 38.08 -3.08
N GLU A 209 40.18 37.65 -4.05
CA GLU A 209 41.14 36.56 -3.92
C GLU A 209 42.17 36.85 -2.82
N ASP A 210 42.71 38.06 -2.77
CA ASP A 210 43.62 38.51 -1.72
C ASP A 210 42.93 38.49 -0.35
N LYS A 211 41.68 38.96 -0.24
CA LYS A 211 40.92 38.89 1.02
C LYS A 211 40.71 37.44 1.47
N PHE A 212 40.32 36.55 0.55
CA PHE A 212 40.14 35.14 0.87
C PHE A 212 41.47 34.49 1.25
N THR A 213 42.55 34.82 0.55
CA THR A 213 43.90 34.35 0.84
C THR A 213 44.37 34.82 2.21
N ASP A 214 44.14 36.09 2.57
CA ASP A 214 44.43 36.64 3.90
C ASP A 214 43.59 35.99 5.00
N THR A 215 42.30 35.76 4.76
CA THR A 215 41.44 35.06 5.73
C THR A 215 41.84 33.60 5.91
N LEU A 216 42.23 32.93 4.84
CA LEU A 216 42.76 31.57 4.88
C LEU A 216 44.11 31.55 5.59
N GLU A 217 45.00 32.49 5.30
CA GLU A 217 46.31 32.59 5.95
C GLU A 217 46.15 32.87 7.45
N THR A 218 45.27 33.79 7.84
CA THR A 218 44.97 34.06 9.25
C THR A 218 44.30 32.88 9.94
N TYR A 219 43.42 32.13 9.26
CA TYR A 219 42.83 30.90 9.78
C TYR A 219 43.90 29.81 10.00
N ILE A 220 44.75 29.58 9.00
CA ILE A 220 45.87 28.64 9.07
C ILE A 220 46.82 29.06 10.20
N ARG A 221 47.21 30.34 10.28
CA ARG A 221 48.07 30.85 11.35
C ARG A 221 47.42 30.75 12.74
N ARG A 222 46.08 30.87 12.82
CA ARG A 222 45.32 30.71 14.08
C ARG A 222 45.22 29.26 14.52
N GLN A 223 45.08 28.32 13.60
CA GLN A 223 45.04 26.87 13.89
C GLN A 223 46.44 26.31 14.15
N PHE A 224 47.44 26.77 13.40
CA PHE A 224 48.83 26.35 13.49
C PHE A 224 49.68 27.48 14.09
N ARG A 225 49.46 27.78 15.38
CA ARG A 225 50.15 28.88 16.10
C ARG A 225 51.66 28.70 16.21
N GLU A 226 52.16 27.48 16.02
CA GLU A 226 53.60 27.14 16.04
C GLU A 226 54.22 27.11 14.63
N GLY A 227 53.45 27.50 13.60
CA GLY A 227 53.85 27.42 12.21
C GLY A 227 53.53 26.05 11.62
N VAL A 228 53.00 26.05 10.38
CA VAL A 228 52.64 24.82 9.65
C VAL A 228 53.84 23.85 9.58
N ARG A 229 55.06 24.38 9.61
CA ARG A 229 56.32 23.63 9.54
C ARG A 229 56.64 22.79 10.79
N ASP A 230 56.25 23.24 11.98
CA ASP A 230 56.48 22.47 13.22
C ASP A 230 55.37 21.44 13.44
N VAL A 231 54.13 21.74 13.05
CA VAL A 231 52.99 20.81 13.13
C VAL A 231 53.04 19.73 12.04
N ALA A 232 53.51 20.07 10.84
CA ALA A 232 53.71 19.13 9.75
C ALA A 232 55.09 18.43 9.80
N GLY A 233 55.90 18.75 10.81
CA GLY A 233 57.28 18.30 10.99
C GLY A 233 58.23 18.89 9.95
N ALA A 234 59.45 19.26 10.35
CA ALA A 234 60.52 19.69 9.44
C ALA A 234 61.13 18.50 8.64
N GLY A 235 60.28 17.58 8.17
CA GLY A 235 60.64 16.49 7.27
C GLY A 235 60.61 16.92 5.80
N ASP A 236 61.22 16.11 4.96
CA ASP A 236 61.39 16.31 3.53
C ASP A 236 60.04 16.63 2.85
N THR A 237 59.98 17.65 1.98
CA THR A 237 58.72 18.13 1.37
C THR A 237 58.05 17.13 0.43
N SER A 238 58.66 15.95 0.25
CA SER A 238 58.15 14.80 -0.50
C SER A 238 57.11 13.98 0.28
N GLU A 239 56.93 14.20 1.59
CA GLU A 239 55.97 13.47 2.43
C GLU A 239 54.57 14.12 2.52
N TYR A 240 54.39 15.32 1.96
CA TYR A 240 53.10 16.01 1.95
C TYR A 240 52.23 15.55 0.78
N CYS A 241 51.41 14.52 1.01
CA CYS A 241 50.39 14.09 0.05
C CYS A 241 49.04 14.74 0.34
N LEU A 242 48.35 15.19 -0.72
CA LEU A 242 46.93 15.53 -0.65
C LEU A 242 46.16 14.30 -0.14
N LEU A 243 45.23 14.53 0.79
CA LEU A 243 44.46 13.46 1.43
C LEU A 243 43.62 12.74 0.37
N ASP A 244 44.07 11.55 -0.04
CA ASP A 244 43.26 10.66 -0.86
C ASP A 244 42.34 9.88 0.08
N VAL A 245 41.05 10.18 0.02
CA VAL A 245 39.99 9.55 0.84
C VAL A 245 39.93 8.04 0.61
N SER A 246 40.50 7.56 -0.49
CA SER A 246 40.62 6.15 -0.85
C SER A 246 41.74 5.42 -0.10
N ASN A 247 42.71 6.16 0.45
CA ASN A 247 43.92 5.62 1.07
C ASN A 247 44.12 6.23 2.48
N LEU A 248 43.48 5.61 3.48
CA LEU A 248 43.53 6.03 4.89
C LEU A 248 44.82 5.63 5.63
N ASP A 249 45.83 5.07 4.94
CA ASP A 249 47.12 4.70 5.55
C ASP A 249 48.08 5.89 5.73
N LEU A 250 47.66 7.10 5.37
CA LEU A 250 48.45 8.31 5.59
C LEU A 250 48.49 8.63 7.09
N GLN A 251 49.64 8.35 7.71
CA GLN A 251 49.98 8.65 9.12
C GLN A 251 49.99 10.17 9.38
N LEU A 252 48.83 10.83 9.28
CA LEU A 252 48.69 12.27 9.43
C LEU A 252 48.85 12.75 10.89
N VAL A 253 48.88 11.85 11.87
CA VAL A 253 48.93 12.20 13.29
C VAL A 253 50.20 11.65 13.93
N ARG A 254 51.26 12.45 13.97
CA ARG A 254 52.40 12.22 14.89
C ARG A 254 52.09 12.89 16.23
N GLY A 255 51.77 12.10 17.26
CA GLY A 255 51.48 12.58 18.62
C GLY A 255 50.88 11.49 19.54
N ALA A 256 50.65 11.82 20.81
CA ALA A 256 50.16 10.89 21.85
C ALA A 256 48.78 10.23 21.56
N GLY A 257 48.05 10.69 20.54
CA GLY A 257 46.78 10.11 20.07
C GLY A 257 46.92 9.07 18.96
N ASN A 258 48.12 8.60 18.61
CA ASN A 258 48.33 7.66 17.50
C ASN A 258 47.59 6.32 17.67
N ALA A 259 47.41 5.86 18.91
CA ALA A 259 46.66 4.63 19.20
C ALA A 259 45.15 4.77 18.92
N GLU A 260 44.55 5.90 19.29
CA GLU A 260 43.14 6.22 19.02
C GLU A 260 42.91 6.45 17.51
N TYR A 261 43.87 7.07 16.83
CA TYR A 261 43.83 7.24 15.37
C TYR A 261 43.90 5.90 14.64
N ALA A 262 44.83 5.01 15.05
CA ALA A 262 44.93 3.66 14.48
C ALA A 262 43.63 2.86 14.68
N GLN A 263 43.04 2.94 15.87
CA GLN A 263 41.74 2.31 16.15
C GLN A 263 40.62 2.85 15.26
N ASN A 264 40.57 4.17 15.04
CA ASN A 264 39.58 4.80 14.18
C ASN A 264 39.79 4.42 12.70
N VAL A 265 41.03 4.30 12.23
CA VAL A 265 41.33 3.83 10.87
C VAL A 265 40.91 2.38 10.68
N ASP A 266 41.18 1.51 11.66
CA ASP A 266 40.74 0.12 11.64
C ASP A 266 39.21 0.00 11.68
N GLU A 267 38.54 0.85 12.46
CA GLU A 267 37.08 0.91 12.49
C GLU A 267 36.50 1.41 11.15
N LEU A 268 37.10 2.43 10.54
CA LEU A 268 36.68 2.91 9.22
C LEU A 268 36.89 1.85 8.13
N LYS A 269 38.02 1.12 8.16
CA LYS A 269 38.24 -0.03 7.26
C LYS A 269 37.19 -1.11 7.47
N ARG A 270 36.85 -1.41 8.72
CA ARG A 270 35.77 -2.35 9.07
C ARG A 270 34.42 -1.89 8.53
N LEU A 271 34.07 -0.62 8.73
CA LEU A 271 32.81 -0.03 8.26
C LEU A 271 32.72 0.00 6.73
N ASN A 272 33.79 0.35 6.03
CA ASN A 272 33.83 0.36 4.58
C ASN A 272 33.63 -1.05 4.00
N ASN A 273 34.31 -2.05 4.57
CA ASN A 273 34.11 -3.45 4.19
C ASN A 273 32.68 -3.94 4.48
N LEU A 274 32.12 -3.55 5.62
CA LEU A 274 30.74 -3.89 5.99
C LEU A 274 29.75 -3.24 5.02
N LEU A 275 29.94 -1.97 4.66
CA LEU A 275 29.08 -1.25 3.73
C LEU A 275 29.03 -1.96 2.38
N ARG A 276 30.20 -2.34 1.84
CA ARG A 276 30.27 -3.11 0.59
C ARG A 276 29.49 -4.43 0.67
N GLN A 277 29.62 -5.17 1.77
CA GLN A 277 28.88 -6.41 1.98
C GLN A 277 27.36 -6.17 2.08
N THR A 278 26.94 -5.12 2.78
CA THR A 278 25.51 -4.79 2.91
C THR A 278 24.91 -4.37 1.57
N GLU A 279 25.66 -3.69 0.71
CA GLU A 279 25.25 -3.36 -0.65
C GLU A 279 25.12 -4.61 -1.52
N GLU A 280 26.09 -5.53 -1.45
CA GLU A 280 26.03 -6.82 -2.14
C GLU A 280 24.79 -7.62 -1.72
N TRP A 281 24.47 -7.67 -0.42
CA TRP A 281 23.26 -8.34 0.09
C TRP A 281 21.98 -7.64 -0.37
N ARG A 282 21.94 -6.31 -0.34
CA ARG A 282 20.79 -5.52 -0.82
C ARG A 282 20.52 -5.80 -2.29
N LEU A 283 21.57 -5.77 -3.12
CA LEU A 283 21.47 -6.04 -4.56
C LEU A 283 21.00 -7.47 -4.83
N LYS A 284 21.53 -8.46 -4.09
CA LYS A 284 21.08 -9.85 -4.20
C LYS A 284 19.62 -10.02 -3.81
N GLY A 285 19.17 -9.36 -2.74
CA GLY A 285 17.78 -9.35 -2.30
C GLY A 285 16.84 -8.74 -3.35
N LEU A 286 17.22 -7.60 -3.92
CA LEU A 286 16.47 -6.97 -5.02
C LEU A 286 16.39 -7.88 -6.25
N LEU A 287 17.50 -8.53 -6.63
CA LEU A 287 17.52 -9.46 -7.77
C LEU A 287 16.55 -10.63 -7.56
N LEU A 288 16.56 -11.25 -6.38
CA LEU A 288 15.64 -12.34 -6.05
C LEU A 288 14.18 -11.87 -6.06
N GLN A 289 13.90 -10.68 -5.53
CA GLN A 289 12.55 -10.10 -5.55
C GLN A 289 12.07 -9.86 -6.98
N HIS A 290 12.91 -9.30 -7.84
CA HIS A 290 12.58 -9.08 -9.26
C HIS A 290 12.36 -10.40 -10.01
N GLN A 291 13.20 -11.43 -9.76
CA GLN A 291 13.01 -12.76 -10.34
C GLN A 291 11.67 -13.37 -9.93
N LYS A 292 11.35 -13.36 -8.62
CA LYS A 292 10.08 -13.90 -8.12
C LYS A 292 8.87 -13.16 -8.67
N ARG A 293 8.96 -11.83 -8.80
CA ARG A 293 7.91 -11.03 -9.41
C ARG A 293 7.70 -11.38 -10.89
N ALA A 294 8.79 -11.53 -11.66
CA ALA A 294 8.71 -11.93 -13.06
C ALA A 294 8.10 -13.34 -13.22
N GLU A 295 8.48 -14.30 -12.39
CA GLU A 295 7.88 -15.65 -12.37
C GLU A 295 6.37 -15.60 -12.12
N ILE A 296 5.92 -14.78 -11.16
CA ILE A 296 4.48 -14.59 -10.87
C ILE A 296 3.76 -13.94 -12.05
N GLU A 297 4.37 -12.92 -12.67
CA GLU A 297 3.79 -12.26 -13.85
C GLU A 297 3.67 -13.22 -15.04
N GLU A 298 4.65 -14.09 -15.26
CA GLU A 298 4.57 -15.14 -16.29
C GLU A 298 3.51 -16.19 -15.97
N ALA A 299 3.45 -16.68 -14.72
CA ALA A 299 2.40 -17.60 -14.29
C ALA A 299 1.01 -16.97 -14.49
N ASN A 300 0.83 -15.71 -14.11
CA ASN A 300 -0.42 -14.98 -14.31
C ASN A 300 -0.76 -14.81 -15.80
N ARG A 301 0.23 -14.56 -16.67
CA ARG A 301 0.01 -14.55 -18.13
C ARG A 301 -0.44 -15.91 -18.65
N GLN A 302 0.18 -17.00 -18.18
CA GLN A 302 -0.21 -18.36 -18.56
C GLN A 302 -1.62 -18.71 -18.06
N PHE A 303 -1.96 -18.37 -16.81
CA PHE A 303 -3.32 -18.52 -16.28
C PHE A 303 -4.34 -17.71 -17.09
N ALA A 304 -4.03 -16.47 -17.43
CA ALA A 304 -4.90 -15.63 -18.26
C ALA A 304 -5.08 -16.20 -19.67
N ALA A 305 -4.06 -16.82 -20.26
CA ALA A 305 -4.16 -17.49 -21.56
C ALA A 305 -5.06 -18.75 -21.50
N ILE A 306 -4.94 -19.56 -20.43
CA ILE A 306 -5.80 -20.72 -20.18
C ILE A 306 -7.26 -20.28 -20.04
N HIS A 307 -7.53 -19.24 -19.24
CA HIS A 307 -8.89 -18.70 -19.07
C HIS A 307 -9.51 -18.16 -20.36
N ARG A 308 -8.68 -17.76 -21.34
CA ARG A 308 -9.14 -17.27 -22.66
C ARG A 308 -9.26 -18.39 -23.71
N SER A 309 -9.15 -19.67 -23.33
CA SER A 309 -9.19 -20.84 -24.24
C SER A 309 -8.13 -20.82 -25.36
N GLN A 310 -7.09 -20.00 -25.23
CA GLN A 310 -5.95 -19.96 -26.13
C GLN A 310 -4.81 -20.75 -25.48
N LEU A 311 -4.72 -22.05 -25.76
CA LEU A 311 -3.56 -22.84 -25.38
C LEU A 311 -2.32 -22.24 -26.06
N PRO A 312 -1.28 -21.83 -25.31
CA PRO A 312 -0.02 -21.44 -25.92
C PRO A 312 0.62 -22.67 -26.57
N SER A 313 0.89 -22.57 -27.87
CA SER A 313 1.42 -23.63 -28.75
C SER A 313 2.83 -24.13 -28.40
N ASN A 314 3.39 -23.73 -27.25
CA ASN A 314 4.75 -24.02 -26.82
C ASN A 314 4.81 -24.80 -25.49
N LEU A 315 3.82 -25.66 -25.21
CA LEU A 315 4.10 -26.82 -24.36
C LEU A 315 4.89 -27.82 -25.21
N ALA A 316 6.20 -27.62 -25.27
CA ALA A 316 7.11 -28.69 -25.63
C ALA A 316 6.80 -29.87 -24.70
N LEU A 317 6.24 -30.92 -25.28
CA LEU A 317 6.10 -32.23 -24.69
C LEU A 317 7.48 -32.64 -24.15
N LEU A 318 7.61 -32.63 -22.83
CA LEU A 318 8.64 -33.40 -22.14
C LEU A 318 8.23 -34.87 -22.28
N GLU A 319 8.78 -35.53 -23.31
CA GLU A 319 9.16 -36.95 -23.21
C GLU A 319 10.44 -37.08 -22.38
#